data_AF-A0A7L5YS63-F1
#
_entry.id   AF-A0A7L5YS63-F1
#
_cell.length_a   1.000
_cell.length_b   1.000
_cell.length_c   1.000
_cell.angle_alpha   90.00
_cell.angle_beta   90.00
_cell.angle_gamma   90.00
#
_symmetry.space_group_name_H-M   'P 1'
#
loop_
_entity.id
_entity.type
_entity.pdbx_description
1 polymer ?
#
loop_
_entity_poly.entity_id
_entity_poly.type
_entity_poly.pdbx_seq_one_letter_code
_entity_poly.pdbx_strand_id
1 'polypeptide(L)' 'MTPTIHGPAWMPPKIIYLHNQSDQNVHVHMNTGTYRLDAHRSMKFVATVLDYPQVKALIDEGVLTWEKL' A
#
# COMPACT_ATOMS: atom_id res chain seq x y z
N MET A 1 -41.26 -12.04 -7.02
CA MET A 1 -40.47 -10.81 -6.77
C MET A 1 -39.40 -11.18 -5.76
N THR A 2 -38.14 -11.25 -6.18
CA THR A 2 -37.03 -11.66 -5.31
C THR A 2 -36.57 -10.44 -4.51
N PRO A 3 -36.48 -10.51 -3.16
CA PRO A 3 -36.02 -9.37 -2.39
C PRO A 3 -34.55 -9.10 -2.69
N THR A 4 -34.25 -7.88 -3.14
CA THR A 4 -32.88 -7.39 -3.29
C THR A 4 -32.30 -7.20 -1.89
N ILE A 5 -31.39 -8.09 -1.48
CA ILE A 5 -30.68 -7.98 -0.21
C ILE A 5 -29.64 -6.86 -0.36
N HIS A 6 -29.88 -5.71 0.26
CA HIS A 6 -28.87 -4.67 0.41
C HIS A 6 -28.00 -5.02 1.62
N GLY A 7 -26.83 -5.63 1.36
CA GLY A 7 -25.76 -5.67 2.34
C GLY A 7 -25.25 -4.26 2.65
N PRO A 8 -24.57 -4.05 3.78
CA PRO A 8 -24.03 -2.75 4.09
C PRO A 8 -23.01 -2.33 3.01
N ALA A 9 -23.08 -1.07 2.56
CA ALA A 9 -22.29 -0.55 1.44
C ALA A 9 -20.78 -0.38 1.75
N TRP A 10 -20.32 -0.76 2.94
CA TRP A 10 -18.90 -0.66 3.27
C TRP A 10 -18.15 -1.82 2.62
N MET A 11 -17.18 -1.49 1.77
CA MET A 11 -16.22 -2.47 1.26
C MET A 11 -14.93 -2.36 2.08
N PRO A 12 -14.34 -3.47 2.55
CA PRO A 12 -13.06 -3.41 3.21
C PRO A 12 -12.00 -2.88 2.22
N PRO A 13 -11.10 -2.00 2.68
CA PRO A 13 -10.03 -1.51 1.82
C PRO A 13 -9.16 -2.68 1.34
N LYS A 14 -8.78 -2.65 0.06
CA LYS A 14 -7.85 -3.64 -0.49
C LYS A 14 -6.51 -3.52 0.22
N ILE A 15 -5.93 -4.65 0.60
CA ILE A 15 -4.60 -4.72 1.20
C ILE A 15 -3.61 -5.16 0.11
N ILE A 16 -2.42 -4.61 0.14
CA ILE A 16 -1.29 -4.96 -0.71
C ILE A 16 -0.07 -5.23 0.16
N TYR A 17 0.91 -5.96 -0.36
CA TYR A 17 2.27 -5.87 0.15
C TYR A 17 3.05 -4.84 -0.65
N LEU A 18 3.80 -4.02 0.06
CA LEU A 18 4.79 -3.11 -0.49
C LEU A 18 6.16 -3.69 -0.16
N HIS A 19 6.98 -3.94 -1.18
CA HIS A 19 8.30 -4.52 -1.07
C HIS A 19 9.35 -3.46 -1.35
N ASN A 20 10.35 -3.36 -0.48
CA ASN A 20 11.56 -2.61 -0.75
C ASN A 20 12.56 -3.50 -1.50
N GLN A 21 12.86 -3.13 -2.74
CA GLN A 21 13.84 -3.84 -3.58
C GLN A 21 15.26 -3.29 -3.43
N SER A 22 15.44 -2.20 -2.69
CA SER A 22 16.73 -1.55 -2.50
C SER A 22 17.49 -2.09 -1.29
N ASP A 23 18.80 -1.84 -1.29
CA ASP A 23 19.70 -2.09 -0.16
C ASP A 23 19.59 -1.04 0.96
N GLN A 24 18.66 -0.10 0.86
CA GLN A 24 18.52 1.01 1.80
C GLN A 24 17.16 0.97 2.50
N ASN A 25 17.11 1.49 3.73
CA ASN A 25 15.84 1.65 4.42
C ASN A 25 15.07 2.83 3.84
N VAL A 26 13.82 2.58 3.46
CA VAL A 26 12.94 3.60 2.88
C VAL A 26 12.05 4.15 3.98
N HIS A 27 12.03 5.48 4.13
CA HIS A 27 11.10 6.17 5.02
C HIS A 27 9.98 6.81 4.20
N VAL A 28 8.74 6.38 4.42
CA VAL A 28 7.57 6.94 3.77
C VAL A 28 6.82 7.82 4.78
N HIS A 29 6.64 9.09 4.43
CA HIS A 29 5.90 10.04 5.24
C HIS A 29 4.45 10.09 4.79
N MET A 30 3.55 9.63 5.67
CA MET A 30 2.11 9.64 5.46
C MET A 30 1.43 10.54 6.48
N ASN A 31 0.16 10.88 6.24
CA ASN A 31 -0.62 11.67 7.18
C ASN A 31 -0.81 10.98 8.54
N THR A 32 -0.71 9.65 8.57
CA THR A 32 -0.81 8.82 9.78
C THR A 32 0.52 8.70 10.53
N GLY A 33 1.63 9.20 9.96
CA GLY A 33 2.97 9.14 10.52
C GLY A 33 4.03 8.68 9.53
N THR A 34 5.24 8.47 10.05
CA THR A 34 6.39 7.99 9.26
C THR A 34 6.49 6.47 9.38
N TYR A 35 6.55 5.78 8.23
CA TYR A 35 6.72 4.34 8.14
C TYR A 35 8.12 4.03 7.61
N ARG A 36 8.81 3.09 8.25
CA ARG A 36 10.10 2.58 7.78
C ARG A 36 9.91 1.22 7.14
N LEU A 37 10.34 1.09 5.89
CA LEU A 37 10.42 -0.18 5.18
C LEU A 37 11.89 -0.56 5.06
N ASP A 38 12.29 -1.57 5.84
CA ASP A 38 13.69 -2.02 5.86
C ASP A 38 14.13 -2.59 4.51
N ALA A 39 15.43 -2.52 4.22
CA ALA A 39 16.02 -3.06 2.99
C ALA A 39 15.59 -4.53 2.76
N HIS A 40 15.19 -4.86 1.52
CA HIS A 40 14.70 -6.20 1.13
C HIS A 40 13.51 -6.73 1.93
N ARG A 41 12.79 -5.89 2.68
CA ARG A 41 11.61 -6.26 3.46
C ARG A 41 10.32 -5.80 2.82
N SER A 42 9.24 -6.43 3.27
CA SER A 42 7.89 -6.20 2.77
C SER A 42 6.95 -5.88 3.92
N MET A 43 5.96 -5.03 3.69
CA MET A 43 4.98 -4.65 4.71
C MET A 43 3.59 -4.54 4.08
N LYS A 44 2.57 -4.88 4.87
CA LYS A 44 1.17 -4.75 4.45
C LYS A 44 0.72 -3.31 4.55
N PHE A 45 0.09 -2.82 3.50
CA PHE A 45 -0.54 -1.51 3.46
C PHE A 45 -1.94 -1.60 2.85
N VAL A 46 -2.78 -0.64 3.19
CA VAL A 46 -3.99 -0.35 2.41
C VAL A 46 -3.58 0.18 1.04
N ALA A 47 -4.29 -0.23 -0.02
CA ALA A 47 -3.94 0.11 -1.41
C ALA A 47 -3.89 1.62 -1.68
N THR A 48 -4.55 2.44 -0.86
CA THR A 48 -4.49 3.91 -0.92
C THR A 48 -3.08 4.46 -0.65
N VAL A 49 -2.15 3.65 -0.13
CA VAL A 49 -0.74 4.00 -0.04
C VAL A 49 -0.14 4.32 -1.41
N LEU A 50 -0.63 3.68 -2.47
CA LEU A 50 -0.18 3.89 -3.85
C LEU A 50 -0.57 5.27 -4.38
N ASP A 51 -1.46 5.99 -3.70
CA ASP A 51 -1.85 7.34 -4.10
C ASP A 51 -0.90 8.42 -3.58
N TYR A 52 -0.04 8.10 -2.61
CA TYR A 52 0.93 9.03 -2.05
C TYR A 52 2.03 9.36 -3.08
N PRO A 53 2.32 10.64 -3.36
CA PRO A 53 3.32 11.03 -4.37
C PRO A 53 4.71 10.43 -4.14
N GLN A 54 5.14 10.34 -2.88
CA GLN A 54 6.43 9.74 -2.52
C GLN A 54 6.47 8.25 -2.88
N VAL A 55 5.38 7.51 -2.62
CA VAL A 55 5.30 6.09 -2.91
C VAL A 55 5.29 5.85 -4.42
N LYS A 56 4.56 6.67 -5.18
CA LYS A 56 4.57 6.64 -6.65
C LYS A 56 5.98 6.84 -7.20
N ALA A 57 6.67 7.89 -6.76
CA ALA A 57 8.04 8.18 -7.21
C ALA A 57 8.99 7.00 -6.93
N LEU A 58 8.92 6.42 -5.73
CA LEU A 58 9.75 5.26 -5.37
C LEU A 58 9.43 4.00 -6.16
N ILE A 59 8.17 3.82 -6.59
CA ILE A 59 7.78 2.73 -7.49
C ILE A 59 8.29 2.98 -8.91
N ASP A 60 8.15 4.21 -9.41
CA ASP A 60 8.61 4.61 -10.74
C ASP A 60 10.15 4.51 -10.86
N GLU A 61 10.88 4.77 -9.77
CA GLU A 61 12.33 4.58 -9.65
C GLU A 61 12.74 3.11 -9.47
N GLY A 62 11.79 2.19 -9.27
CA GLY A 62 12.05 0.76 -9.03
C GLY A 62 12.56 0.42 -7.64
N VAL A 63 12.61 1.39 -6.72
CA VAL A 63 12.99 1.17 -5.31
C VAL A 63 11.94 0.35 -4.57
N LEU A 64 10.65 0.62 -4.86
CA LEU A 64 9.52 -0.10 -4.31
C LEU A 64 8.78 -0.89 -5.38
N THR A 65 8.26 -2.05 -5.00
CA THR A 65 7.29 -2.82 -5.80
C THR A 65 6.12 -3.20 -4.93
N TRP A 66 5.00 -3.61 -5.54
CA TRP A 66 3.84 -4.04 -4.77
C TRP A 66 3.17 -5.25 -5.40
N GLU A 67 2.57 -6.08 -4.55
CA GLU A 67 1.72 -7.19 -4.96
C GLU A 67 0.38 -7.12 -4.23
N LYS A 68 -0.67 -7.59 -4.90
CA LYS A 68 -2.01 -7.65 -4.33
C LYS A 68 -2.14 -8.91 -3.47
N LEU A 69 -2.70 -8.75 -2.26
CA LEU A 69 -3.13 -9.85 -1.40
C LEU A 69 -4.42 -10.53 -1.88
#